data_AF-A0A7C1E996-F1
#
_entry.id   AF-A0A7C1E996-F1
#
_cell.length_a   1.000
_cell.length_b   1.000
_cell.length_c   1.000
_cell.angle_alpha   90.00
_cell.angle_beta   90.00
_cell.angle_gamma   90.00
#
_symmetry.space_group_name_H-M   'P 1'
#
loop_
_entity.id
_entity.type
_entity.pdbx_description
1 polymer ?
#
loop_
_entity_poly.entity_id
_entity_poly.type
_entity_poly.pdbx_seq_one_letter_code
_entity_poly.pdbx_strand_id
1 'polypeptide(L)'
;MVFLTEWLNQHERIVYECIDDGCFYSIDVFCEGMNKNILDEASEKMQLHGEWYVVFRKVKASSNITVEAEYLYNNATGILQLINIKVKSPRKLEQLEIVDLKKRLCEQLTSSPP
;
A
#
# COMPACT_ATOMS: atom_id res chain seq x y z
N MET A 1 5.34 -7.86 -18.62
CA MET A 1 5.15 -7.41 -17.22
C MET A 1 3.86 -7.93 -16.61
N VAL A 2 2.75 -8.09 -17.37
CA VAL A 2 1.44 -8.60 -16.90
C VAL A 2 1.53 -9.94 -16.14
N PHE A 3 2.34 -10.89 -16.63
CA PHE A 3 2.44 -12.24 -16.08
C PHE A 3 2.98 -12.31 -14.64
N LEU A 4 3.88 -11.39 -14.25
CA LEU A 4 4.47 -11.39 -12.91
C LEU A 4 3.51 -10.78 -11.89
N THR A 5 2.84 -9.68 -12.24
CA THR A 5 1.84 -9.04 -11.38
C THR A 5 0.64 -9.95 -11.14
N GLU A 6 0.15 -10.64 -12.17
CA GLU A 6 -0.94 -11.63 -12.02
C GLU A 6 -0.52 -12.81 -11.14
N TRP A 7 0.70 -13.33 -11.31
CA TRP A 7 1.22 -14.42 -10.50
C TRP A 7 1.42 -14.02 -9.03
N LEU A 8 1.95 -12.81 -8.77
CA LEU A 8 2.15 -12.28 -7.43
C LEU A 8 0.82 -12.02 -6.72
N ASN A 9 -0.20 -11.54 -7.43
CA ASN A 9 -1.55 -11.39 -6.87
C ASN A 9 -2.21 -12.74 -6.54
N GLN A 10 -1.85 -13.83 -7.25
CA GLN A 10 -2.32 -15.18 -6.92
C GLN A 10 -1.61 -15.79 -5.69
N HIS A 11 -0.40 -15.34 -5.39
CA HIS A 11 0.41 -15.79 -4.24
C HIS A 11 0.47 -14.74 -3.13
N GLU A 12 -0.47 -13.79 -3.16
CA GLU A 12 -0.60 -12.72 -2.18
C GLU A 12 -0.71 -13.29 -0.78
N ARG A 13 0.15 -12.81 0.12
CA ARG A 13 0.09 -13.17 1.53
C ARG A 13 -0.69 -12.10 2.29
N ILE A 14 -1.76 -12.54 2.94
CA ILE A 14 -2.47 -11.76 3.95
C ILE A 14 -2.15 -12.37 5.30
N VAL A 15 -1.38 -11.65 6.11
CA VAL A 15 -1.13 -12.00 7.51
C VAL A 15 -2.00 -11.09 8.37
N TYR A 16 -2.73 -11.68 9.32
CA TYR A 16 -3.47 -10.90 10.29
C TYR A 16 -3.41 -11.53 11.67
N GLU A 17 -3.48 -10.67 12.68
CA GLU A 17 -3.57 -11.04 14.08
C GLU A 17 -4.64 -10.17 14.73
N CYS A 18 -5.52 -10.78 15.51
CA CYS A 18 -6.51 -10.06 16.31
C CYS A 18 -6.14 -10.21 17.77
N ILE A 19 -5.92 -9.07 18.42
CA ILE A 19 -5.68 -8.93 19.86
C ILE A 19 -6.90 -8.17 20.40
N ASP A 20 -7.22 -8.29 21.68
CA ASP A 20 -8.49 -7.80 22.29
C ASP A 20 -8.98 -6.43 21.77
N ASP A 21 -8.08 -5.46 21.60
CA ASP A 21 -8.40 -4.08 21.16
C ASP A 21 -8.38 -3.86 19.63
N GLY A 22 -8.28 -4.92 18.82
CA GLY A 22 -8.42 -4.84 17.36
C GLY A 22 -7.60 -5.86 16.57
N CYS A 23 -7.83 -5.85 15.26
CA CYS A 23 -7.13 -6.66 14.29
C CYS A 23 -6.11 -5.84 13.49
N PHE A 24 -4.93 -6.41 13.34
CA PHE A 24 -3.83 -5.89 12.54
C PHE A 24 -3.65 -6.77 11.31
N TYR A 25 -3.48 -6.14 10.15
CA TYR A 25 -3.26 -6.81 8.88
C TYR A 25 -1.97 -6.29 8.26
N SER A 26 -1.21 -7.20 7.65
CA SER A 26 -0.21 -6.89 6.62
C SER A 26 -0.62 -7.65 5.37
N ILE A 27 -0.86 -6.89 4.30
CA ILE A 27 -1.40 -7.38 3.05
C ILE A 27 -0.39 -7.02 1.97
N ASP A 28 0.19 -8.04 1.34
CA ASP A 28 1.06 -7.82 0.19
C ASP A 28 0.24 -7.28 -0.98
N VAL A 29 0.82 -6.33 -1.71
CA VAL A 29 0.18 -5.71 -2.87
C VAL A 29 1.22 -5.52 -3.95
N PHE A 30 0.81 -5.63 -5.21
CA PHE A 30 1.70 -5.43 -6.34
C PHE A 30 0.99 -4.59 -7.39
N CYS A 31 1.04 -3.27 -7.21
CA CYS A 31 0.57 -2.32 -8.22
C CYS A 31 1.54 -1.15 -8.38
N GLU A 32 1.65 -0.69 -9.62
CA GLU A 32 2.64 0.31 -10.05
C GLU A 32 1.94 1.58 -10.52
N GLY A 33 2.62 2.71 -10.38
CA GLY A 33 2.15 3.99 -10.88
C GLY A 33 3.27 5.01 -10.97
N MET A 34 2.88 6.29 -11.08
CA MET A 34 3.82 7.41 -11.12
C MET A 34 3.34 8.54 -10.21
N ASN A 35 4.23 9.01 -9.33
CA ASN A 35 3.96 10.15 -8.44
C ASN A 35 5.29 10.77 -8.03
N LYS A 36 5.58 11.95 -8.56
CA LYS A 36 6.82 12.69 -8.27
C LYS A 36 6.81 13.40 -6.92
N ASN A 37 5.64 13.53 -6.29
CA ASN A 37 5.46 14.26 -5.04
C ASN A 37 5.33 13.32 -3.83
N ILE A 38 5.45 12.01 -4.02
CA ILE A 38 5.21 11.02 -2.96
C ILE A 38 6.16 11.20 -1.76
N LEU A 39 7.36 11.73 -1.97
CA LEU A 39 8.32 12.01 -0.91
C LEU A 39 7.93 13.17 0.01
N ASP A 40 7.11 14.10 -0.47
CA ASP A 40 6.60 15.24 0.30
C ASP A 40 5.30 14.88 1.04
N GLU A 41 4.52 13.96 0.48
CA GLU A 41 3.30 13.42 1.08
C GLU A 41 3.55 12.29 2.10
N ALA A 42 4.80 11.84 2.20
CA ALA A 42 5.23 10.74 3.06
C ALA A 42 5.10 11.10 4.54
N SER A 43 4.50 10.20 5.33
CA SER A 43 4.60 10.28 6.79
C SER A 43 5.97 9.83 7.29
N GLU A 44 6.59 8.89 6.58
CA GLU A 44 7.95 8.43 6.83
C GLU A 44 8.59 8.02 5.50
N LYS A 45 9.90 8.22 5.37
CA LYS A 45 10.67 7.77 4.20
C LYS A 45 12.06 7.32 4.62
N MET A 46 12.53 6.26 3.99
CA MET A 46 13.87 5.72 4.18
C MET A 46 14.53 5.58 2.81
N GLN A 47 15.68 6.23 2.64
CA GLN A 47 16.49 6.04 1.44
C GLN A 47 17.15 4.67 1.48
N LEU A 48 17.05 3.93 0.38
CA LEU A 48 17.79 2.70 0.14
C LEU A 48 19.11 3.07 -0.56
N HIS A 49 19.45 2.37 -1.65
CA HIS A 49 20.62 2.66 -2.46
C HIS A 49 20.25 3.51 -3.69
N GLY A 50 21.07 4.51 -3.99
CA GLY A 50 20.85 5.42 -5.13
C GLY A 50 19.59 6.26 -4.95
N GLU A 51 18.75 6.29 -5.98
CA GLU A 51 17.52 7.08 -6.00
C GLU A 51 16.28 6.30 -5.53
N TRP A 52 16.48 5.14 -4.87
CA TRP A 52 15.38 4.31 -4.34
C TRP A 52 15.05 4.65 -2.89
N TYR A 53 13.76 4.66 -2.58
CA TYR A 53 13.20 4.97 -1.27
C TYR A 53 12.11 3.97 -0.91
N VAL A 54 12.03 3.59 0.36
CA VAL A 54 10.80 3.05 0.95
C VAL A 54 10.04 4.23 1.55
N VAL A 55 8.76 4.34 1.21
CA VAL A 55 7.90 5.46 1.61
C VAL A 55 6.66 4.92 2.30
N PHE A 56 6.34 5.46 3.47
CA PHE A 56 5.13 5.12 4.21
C PHE A 56 4.16 6.28 4.17
N ARG A 57 2.90 6.00 3.84
CA ARG A 57 1.82 6.99 3.78
C ARG A 57 0.62 6.53 4.58
N LYS A 58 0.17 7.36 5.51
CA LYS A 58 -1.11 7.16 6.19
C LYS A 58 -2.27 7.51 5.24
N VAL A 59 -3.19 6.57 5.05
CA VAL A 59 -4.36 6.70 4.19
C VAL A 59 -5.61 6.73 5.07
N LYS A 60 -6.46 7.74 4.87
CA LYS A 60 -7.77 7.82 5.53
C LYS A 60 -8.72 6.81 4.88
N ALA A 61 -9.06 5.73 5.58
CA ALA A 61 -9.91 4.67 5.04
C ALA A 61 -11.36 4.70 5.57
N SER A 62 -11.58 5.03 6.85
CA SER A 62 -12.87 5.33 7.49
C SER A 62 -12.62 5.84 8.91
N SER A 63 -13.66 6.27 9.65
CA SER A 63 -13.51 6.89 10.99
C SER A 63 -12.82 6.01 12.03
N ASN A 64 -12.83 4.68 11.85
CA ASN A 64 -12.30 3.73 12.84
C ASN A 64 -11.23 2.78 12.26
N ILE A 65 -10.86 2.91 10.98
CA ILE A 65 -9.83 2.07 10.35
C ILE A 65 -8.64 2.95 9.98
N THR A 66 -7.47 2.59 10.48
CA THR A 66 -6.21 3.24 10.09
C THR A 66 -5.52 2.39 9.04
N VAL A 67 -5.11 3.02 7.96
CA VAL A 67 -4.38 2.36 6.87
C VAL A 67 -3.05 3.06 6.68
N GLU A 68 -1.98 2.30 6.54
CA GLU A 68 -0.67 2.77 6.14
C GLU A 68 -0.23 1.97 4.91
N ALA A 69 0.10 2.69 3.85
CA ALA A 69 0.56 2.13 2.61
C ALA A 69 2.08 2.26 2.52
N GLU A 70 2.75 1.16 2.18
CA GLU A 70 4.20 1.07 2.03
C GLU A 70 4.54 0.98 0.54
N TYR A 71 5.34 1.92 0.06
CA TYR A 71 5.71 2.05 -1.33
C TYR A 71 7.21 1.91 -1.53
N LEU A 72 7.59 1.24 -2.61
CA LEU A 72 8.93 1.35 -3.18
C LEU A 72 8.91 2.43 -4.26
N TYR A 73 9.73 3.47 -4.10
CA TYR A 73 9.76 4.64 -4.97
C TYR A 73 11.15 4.87 -5.54
N ASN A 74 11.21 5.24 -6.82
CA ASN A 74 12.44 5.71 -7.47
C ASN A 74 12.32 7.19 -7.82
N ASN A 75 13.15 8.02 -7.20
CA ASN A 75 13.13 9.48 -7.35
C ASN A 75 13.62 9.96 -8.72
N ALA A 76 14.53 9.23 -9.38
CA ALA A 76 14.99 9.59 -10.72
C ALA A 76 13.92 9.35 -11.79
N THR A 77 13.18 8.25 -11.70
CA THR A 77 12.16 7.88 -12.72
C THR A 77 10.76 8.34 -12.33
N GLY A 78 10.51 8.61 -11.06
CA GLY A 78 9.18 8.90 -10.51
C GLY A 78 8.26 7.67 -10.41
N ILE A 79 8.79 6.47 -10.66
CA ILE A 79 8.06 5.21 -10.54
C ILE A 79 7.82 4.93 -9.06
N LEU A 80 6.59 4.56 -8.71
CA LEU A 80 6.27 3.97 -7.41
C LEU A 80 5.54 2.66 -7.56
N GLN A 81 5.76 1.76 -6.60
CA GLN A 81 5.08 0.49 -6.47
C GLN A 81 4.53 0.40 -5.05
N LEU A 82 3.23 0.16 -4.89
CA LEU A 82 2.64 -0.21 -3.60
C LEU A 82 2.97 -1.68 -3.35
N ILE A 83 3.71 -1.94 -2.28
CA ILE A 83 4.24 -3.28 -1.96
C ILE A 83 3.56 -3.91 -0.74
N ASN A 84 3.04 -3.10 0.19
CA ASN A 84 2.31 -3.60 1.36
C ASN A 84 1.26 -2.60 1.84
N ILE A 85 0.16 -3.11 2.39
CA ILE A 85 -0.82 -2.33 3.14
C ILE A 85 -0.89 -2.87 4.55
N LYS A 86 -0.66 -1.97 5.52
CA LYS A 86 -0.87 -2.23 6.95
C LYS A 86 -2.21 -1.65 7.36
N VAL A 87 -3.07 -2.47 7.96
CA VAL A 87 -4.40 -2.05 8.40
C VAL A 87 -4.57 -2.33 9.87
N LYS A 88 -5.05 -1.34 10.62
CA LYS A 88 -5.57 -1.52 11.98
C LYS A 88 -7.07 -1.27 11.96
N SER A 89 -7.83 -2.28 12.38
CA SER A 89 -9.29 -2.27 12.43
C SER A 89 -9.79 -2.74 13.79
N PRO A 90 -10.89 -2.19 14.35
CA PRO A 90 -11.46 -2.65 15.62
C PRO A 90 -12.12 -4.04 15.51
N ARG A 91 -12.35 -4.53 14.29
CA ARG A 91 -12.93 -5.85 14.03
C ARG A 91 -12.19 -6.57 12.92
N LYS A 92 -12.47 -7.87 12.79
CA LYS A 92 -12.02 -8.64 11.64
C LYS A 92 -12.62 -8.07 10.35
N LEU A 93 -11.80 -7.88 9.32
CA LEU A 93 -12.23 -7.43 8.00
C LEU A 93 -12.69 -8.63 7.18
N GLU A 94 -13.74 -8.44 6.41
CA GLU A 94 -14.19 -9.42 5.43
C GLU A 94 -13.28 -9.40 4.20
N GLN A 95 -13.20 -10.52 3.49
CA GLN A 95 -12.34 -10.64 2.31
C GLN A 95 -12.69 -9.60 1.24
N LEU A 96 -13.98 -9.29 1.06
CA LEU A 96 -14.43 -8.26 0.11
C LEU A 96 -13.93 -6.86 0.49
N GLU A 97 -13.86 -6.52 1.78
CA GLU A 97 -13.35 -5.23 2.26
C GLU A 97 -11.85 -5.09 1.97
N ILE A 98 -11.08 -6.19 2.13
CA ILE A 98 -9.66 -6.22 1.80
C ILE A 98 -9.43 -6.04 0.30
N VAL A 99 -10.22 -6.74 -0.53
CA VAL A 99 -10.15 -6.61 -2.00
C VAL A 99 -10.47 -5.19 -2.47
N ASP A 100 -11.53 -4.59 -1.93
CA ASP A 100 -11.93 -3.22 -2.26
C ASP A 100 -10.86 -2.20 -1.82
N LEU A 101 -10.30 -2.37 -0.61
CA LEU A 101 -9.22 -1.52 -0.11
C LEU A 101 -8.00 -1.54 -1.03
N LYS A 102 -7.55 -2.73 -1.44
CA LYS A 102 -6.43 -2.87 -2.39
C LYS A 102 -6.72 -2.16 -3.70
N LYS A 103 -7.88 -2.43 -4.29
CA LYS A 103 -8.28 -1.85 -5.57
C LYS A 103 -8.25 -0.32 -5.51
N ARG A 104 -8.89 0.27 -4.49
CA ARG A 104 -8.93 1.71 -4.29
C ARG A 104 -7.54 2.33 -4.13
N LEU A 105 -6.65 1.68 -3.38
CA LEU A 105 -5.28 2.19 -3.18
C LEU A 105 -4.42 2.06 -4.43
N CYS A 106 -4.60 0.99 -5.22
CA CYS A 106 -3.93 0.86 -6.50
C CYS A 106 -4.43 1.88 -7.52
N GLU A 107 -5.73 2.19 -7.56
CA GLU A 107 -6.29 3.21 -8.45
C GLU A 107 -5.70 4.60 -8.17
N GLN A 108 -5.44 4.93 -6.89
CA GLN A 108 -4.78 6.18 -6.48
C GLN A 108 -3.34 6.33 -6.98
N LEU A 109 -2.66 5.23 -7.34
CA LEU A 109 -1.31 5.26 -7.92
C LEU A 109 -1.30 5.70 -9.38
N THR A 110 -2.36 5.34 -10.09
CA THR A 110 -2.52 5.59 -11.53
C THR A 110 -3.22 6.90 -11.83
N SER A 111 -4.01 7.41 -10.89
CA SER A 111 -4.68 8.69 -11.00
C SER A 111 -3.74 9.81 -10.53
N SER A 112 -2.90 10.30 -11.43
CA SER A 112 -2.27 11.61 -11.26
C SER A 112 -3.38 12.67 -11.12
N PRO A 113 -3.24 13.70 -10.27
CA PRO A 113 -4.07 14.88 -10.42
C PRO A 113 -3.79 15.50 -11.81
N PRO A 114 -4.79 16.12 -12.46
CA PRO A 114 -4.58 16.85 -13.71
C PRO A 114 -3.57 17.99 -13.57
#